data_AF-A0AB33K2Y4-F1
#
_entry.id   AF-A0AB33K2Y4-F1
#
_cell.length_a   1.000
_cell.length_b   1.000
_cell.length_c   1.000
_cell.angle_alpha   90.00
_cell.angle_beta   90.00
_cell.angle_gamma   90.00
#
_symmetry.space_group_name_H-M   'P 1'
#
loop_
_entity.id
_entity.type
_entity.pdbx_description
1 polymer ?
#
loop_
_entity_poly.entity_id
_entity_poly.type
_entity_poly.pdbx_seq_one_letter_code
_entity_poly.pdbx_strand_id
1 'polypeptide(L)' 'MERGQKTWRRAEDLGFHSAYTYDHLSWRSFRDEPWFGAVPTLTATATATERIRLGTSVTSGNPLSPIGA' A
#
# COMPACT_ATOMS: atom_id res chain seq x y z
N MET A 1 -11.91 -6.46 -1.48
CA MET A 1 -11.51 -6.03 -0.12
C MET A 1 -11.23 -7.20 0.82
N GLU A 2 -12.15 -8.16 1.00
CA GLU A 2 -12.01 -9.25 1.99
C GLU A 2 -10.76 -10.14 1.80
N ARG A 3 -10.39 -10.46 0.55
CA ARG A 3 -9.16 -11.22 0.25
C ARG A 3 -7.89 -10.46 0.69
N GLY A 4 -7.82 -9.15 0.43
CA GLY A 4 -6.67 -8.34 0.81
C GLY A 4 -6.50 -8.25 2.32
N GLN A 5 -7.61 -8.05 3.05
CA GLN A 5 -7.59 -8.03 4.52
C GLN A 5 -7.08 -9.35 5.11
N LYS A 6 -7.53 -10.51 4.58
CA LYS A 6 -7.04 -11.84 4.99
C LYS A 6 -5.55 -12.01 4.73
N THR A 7 -5.06 -11.55 3.58
CA THR A 7 -3.63 -11.58 3.22
C THR A 7 -2.79 -10.77 4.21
N TRP A 8 -3.22 -9.55 4.55
CA TRP A 8 -2.47 -8.67 5.45
C TRP A 8 -2.43 -9.17 6.89
N ARG A 9 -3.56 -9.66 7.41
CA ARG A 9 -3.60 -10.34 8.71
C ARG A 9 -2.68 -11.55 8.75
N ARG A 10 -2.68 -12.35 7.67
CA ARG A 10 -1.81 -13.51 7.59
C ARG A 10 -0.34 -13.11 7.57
N ALA A 11 0.03 -12.03 6.89
CA ALA A 11 1.40 -11.51 6.91
C ALA A 11 1.81 -11.08 8.34
N GLU A 12 0.93 -10.41 9.08
CA GLU A 12 1.18 -10.07 10.48
C GLU A 12 1.31 -11.32 11.37
N ASP A 13 0.45 -12.33 11.20
CA ASP A 13 0.52 -13.60 11.93
C ASP A 13 1.79 -14.40 11.62
N LEU A 14 2.33 -14.24 10.41
CA LEU A 14 3.61 -14.84 10.01
C LEU A 14 4.82 -14.10 10.57
N GLY A 15 4.62 -12.98 11.27
CA GLY A 15 5.69 -12.22 11.91
C GLY A 15 6.47 -11.31 10.97
N PHE A 16 5.90 -10.94 9.81
CA PHE A 16 6.52 -9.92 8.97
C PHE A 16 6.62 -8.60 9.74
N HIS A 17 7.83 -8.05 9.81
CA HIS A 17 8.10 -6.84 10.59
C HIS A 17 7.65 -5.56 9.88
N SER A 18 7.82 -5.53 8.55
CA SER A 18 7.50 -4.38 7.71
C SER A 18 6.90 -4.82 6.39
N ALA A 19 6.00 -4.02 5.84
CA ALA A 19 5.43 -4.16 4.51
C ALA A 19 5.54 -2.83 3.75
N TYR A 20 5.76 -2.93 2.44
CA TYR A 20 5.94 -1.77 1.57
C TYR A 20 5.06 -1.86 0.33
N THR A 21 4.57 -0.71 -0.15
CA THR A 21 3.93 -0.57 -1.46
C THR A 21 4.68 0.44 -2.33
N TYR A 22 4.47 0.39 -3.65
CA TYR A 22 5.04 1.34 -4.59
C TYR A 22 4.13 2.57 -4.72
N ASP A 23 4.74 3.77 -4.75
CA ASP A 23 4.03 5.05 -4.89
C ASP A 23 3.84 5.50 -6.35
N HIS A 24 4.44 4.78 -7.31
CA HIS A 24 4.33 5.15 -8.72
C HIS A 24 2.99 4.71 -9.31
N LEU A 25 2.20 5.62 -9.87
CA LEU A 25 0.94 5.30 -10.58
C LEU A 25 1.16 4.73 -12.00
N SER A 26 2.40 4.43 -12.39
CA SER A 26 2.71 3.88 -13.71
C SER A 26 3.97 3.02 -13.69
N TRP A 27 3.80 1.74 -13.98
CA TRP A 27 4.86 0.77 -14.26
C TRP A 27 4.38 -0.10 -15.42
N ARG A 28 5.27 -0.36 -16.37
CA ARG A 28 4.93 -0.98 -17.66
C ARG A 28 4.18 -2.32 -17.53
N SER A 29 4.45 -3.06 -16.46
CA SER A 29 3.85 -4.39 -16.21
C SER A 29 2.47 -4.36 -15.55
N PHE A 30 1.96 -3.21 -15.11
CA PHE A 30 0.66 -3.09 -14.41
C PHE A 30 -0.35 -2.21 -15.16
N ARG A 31 -0.13 -1.96 -16.45
CA ARG A 31 -1.00 -1.09 -17.26
C ARG A 31 -2.45 -1.60 -17.31
N ASP A 32 -2.64 -2.92 -17.30
CA ASP A 32 -3.94 -3.57 -17.52
C ASP A 32 -4.54 -4.20 -16.24
N GLU A 33 -3.86 -4.06 -15.10
CA GLU A 33 -4.28 -4.63 -13.80
C GLU A 33 -4.66 -3.50 -12.82
N PRO A 34 -5.57 -3.74 -11.84
CA PRO A 34 -5.98 -2.73 -10.89
C PRO A 34 -4.80 -2.30 -10.00
N TRP A 35 -4.30 -1.09 -10.24
CA TRP A 35 -3.30 -0.45 -9.40
C TRP A 35 -3.97 0.53 -8.44
N PHE A 36 -4.01 0.17 -7.15
CA PHE A 36 -4.45 1.06 -6.08
C PHE A 36 -3.32 2.00 -5.66
N GLY A 37 -3.60 3.30 -5.54
CA GLY A 37 -2.62 4.26 -5.05
C GLY A 37 -2.00 3.84 -3.70
N ALA A 38 -0.75 4.23 -3.44
CA ALA A 38 -0.04 3.83 -2.23
C ALA A 38 -0.80 4.24 -0.97
N VAL A 39 -1.26 5.48 -0.89
CA VAL A 39 -1.99 6.00 0.29
C VAL A 39 -3.25 5.19 0.62
N PRO A 40 -4.25 5.01 -0.26
CA PRO A 40 -5.43 4.22 0.07
C PRO A 40 -5.11 2.75 0.37
N THR A 41 -4.08 2.18 -0.26
CA THR A 41 -3.63 0.80 0.02
C THR A 41 -3.03 0.67 1.42
N LEU A 42 -2.18 1.61 1.82
CA LEU A 42 -1.59 1.65 3.15
C LEU A 42 -2.66 1.90 4.21
N THR A 43 -3.62 2.81 3.97
CA THR A 43 -4.76 3.04 4.87
C THR A 43 -5.58 1.77 5.05
N ALA A 44 -5.95 1.08 3.96
CA ALA A 44 -6.69 -0.18 4.05
C ALA A 44 -5.91 -1.25 4.83
N THR A 45 -4.58 -1.31 4.63
CA THR A 45 -3.71 -2.26 5.34
C THR A 45 -3.65 -1.92 6.84
N ALA A 46 -3.49 -0.64 7.20
CA ALA A 46 -3.49 -0.18 8.58
C ALA A 46 -4.78 -0.52 9.33
N THR A 47 -5.94 -0.54 8.65
CA THR A 47 -7.20 -1.00 9.27
C THR A 47 -7.31 -2.51 9.43
N ALA A 48 -6.42 -3.28 8.81
CA ALA A 48 -6.44 -4.74 8.83
C ALA A 48 -5.44 -5.35 9.82
N THR A 49 -4.43 -4.60 10.26
CA THR A 49 -3.25 -5.07 11.02
C THR A 49 -2.91 -4.12 12.18
N GLU A 50 -2.24 -4.61 13.22
CA GLU A 50 -1.98 -3.83 14.45
C GLU A 50 -0.50 -3.51 14.72
N ARG A 51 0.44 -4.31 14.20
CA ARG A 51 1.86 -4.30 14.60
C ARG A 51 2.82 -4.16 13.42
N ILE A 52 2.47 -4.70 12.24
CA ILE A 52 3.33 -4.61 11.06
C ILE A 52 3.54 -3.16 10.64
N ARG A 53 4.79 -2.76 10.42
CA ARG A 53 5.13 -1.40 10.00
C ARG A 53 4.88 -1.22 8.51
N LEU A 54 4.24 -0.13 8.13
CA LEU A 54 3.86 0.14 6.75
C LEU A 54 4.68 1.29 6.16
N GLY A 55 5.11 1.17 4.90
CA GLY A 55 5.85 2.23 4.22
C GLY A 55 5.77 2.16 2.69
N THR A 56 6.47 3.09 2.03
CA THR A 56 6.62 3.10 0.57
C THR A 56 8.04 2.65 0.19
N SER A 57 8.17 1.68 -0.72
CA SER A 57 9.46 1.30 -1.29
C SER A 57 9.68 2.15 -2.53
N VAL A 58 10.58 3.14 -2.42
CA VAL A 58 10.76 4.27 -3.35
C VAL A 58 9.60 5.27 -3.24
N THR A 59 9.79 6.26 -2.40
CA THR A 59 8.92 7.44 -2.35
C THR A 59 9.25 8.32 -3.55
N SER A 60 8.24 8.69 -4.35
CA SER A 60 8.44 9.78 -5.28
C SER A 60 8.75 11.04 -4.47
N GLY A 61 9.88 11.71 -4.71
CA GLY A 61 10.20 13.00 -4.07
C GLY A 61 9.28 14.14 -4.55
N ASN A 62 8.19 13.82 -5.25
CA ASN A 62 7.31 14.78 -5.85
C ASN A 62 6.24 15.15 -4.81
N PRO A 63 6.08 16.44 -4.44
CA PRO A 63 5.02 16.83 -3.55
C PRO A 63 3.67 16.41 -4.14
N LEU A 64 2.82 15.79 -3.31
CA LEU A 64 1.43 15.57 -3.66
C LEU A 64 0.82 16.94 -3.95
N SER A 65 0.43 17.18 -5.20
CA SER A 65 -0.30 18.39 -5.54
C SER A 65 -1.62 18.38 -4.78
N PRO A 66 -1.95 19.42 -4.00
CA PRO A 66 -3.24 19.48 -3.34
C PRO A 66 -4.34 19.58 -4.41
N ILE A 67 -5.20 18.57 -4.48
CA ILE A 67 -6.49 18.69 -5.15
C ILE A 67 -7.52 19.15 -4.12
N GLY A 68 -7.88 20.43 -4.18
CA GLY A 68 -8.90 21.02 -3.33
C GLY A 68 -8.60 22.47 -2.93
N ALA A 69 -8.77 23.39 -3.88
CA ALA A 69 -9.14 24.78 -3.66
C ALA A 69 -10.17 25.16 -4.72
#